data_AF-A0A6V7K527-F1
#
_entry.id   AF-A0A6V7K527-F1
#
_cell.length_a   1.000
_cell.length_b   1.000
_cell.length_c   1.000
_cell.angle_alpha   90.00
_cell.angle_beta   90.00
_cell.angle_gamma   90.00
#
_symmetry.space_group_name_H-M   'P 1'
#
loop_
_entity.id
_entity.type
_entity.pdbx_description
1 polymer ?
#
loop_
_entity_poly.entity_id
_entity_poly.type
_entity_poly.pdbx_seq_one_letter_code
_entity_poly.pdbx_strand_id
1 'polypeptide(L)' 'MMDRWQGKVAVVTGASSGIGLATLKALAEKGMIVVGLARRKELIE' A
#
# COMPACT_ATOMS: atom_id res chain seq x y z
N MET A 1 18.94 0.75 -10.26
CA MET A 1 18.61 0.90 -8.83
C MET A 1 17.08 0.85 -8.58
N MET A 2 16.27 0.27 -9.48
CA MET A 2 14.82 0.09 -9.27
C MET A 2 14.48 -1.21 -8.53
N ASP A 3 15.42 -2.15 -8.47
CA ASP A 3 15.15 -3.54 -8.08
C ASP A 3 15.03 -3.74 -6.57
N ARG A 4 15.38 -2.72 -5.76
CA ARG A 4 15.35 -2.83 -4.29
C ARG A 4 13.96 -3.17 -3.75
N TRP A 5 12.92 -2.71 -4.44
CA TRP A 5 11.54 -2.78 -3.96
C TRP A 5 10.74 -3.90 -4.62
N GLN A 6 11.10 -4.31 -5.83
CA GLN A 6 10.37 -5.32 -6.58
C GLN A 6 10.20 -6.61 -5.78
N GLY A 7 8.97 -7.15 -5.72
CA GLY A 7 8.64 -8.40 -5.06
C GLY A 7 8.66 -8.37 -3.52
N LYS A 8 9.04 -7.25 -2.89
CA LYS A 8 8.98 -7.11 -1.42
C LYS A 8 7.55 -6.83 -0.95
N VAL A 9 7.28 -7.18 0.31
CA VAL A 9 6.00 -6.94 0.97
C VAL A 9 6.04 -5.63 1.75
N ALA A 10 5.01 -4.80 1.60
CA ALA A 10 4.77 -3.61 2.41
C ALA A 10 3.39 -3.67 3.08
N VAL A 11 3.33 -3.31 4.37
CA VAL A 11 2.07 -3.15 5.12
C VAL A 11 1.82 -1.66 5.32
N VAL A 12 0.67 -1.18 4.88
CA VAL A 12 0.29 0.24 4.98
C VAL A 12 -0.93 0.38 5.88
N THR A 13 -0.75 1.01 7.04
CA THR A 13 -1.85 1.35 7.96
C THR A 13 -2.51 2.67 7.57
N GLY A 14 -3.81 2.83 7.87
CA GLY A 14 -4.55 4.02 7.46
C GLY A 14 -4.78 4.08 5.94
N ALA A 15 -4.85 2.94 5.28
CA ALA A 15 -4.90 2.84 3.81
C ALA A 15 -6.26 3.21 3.19
N SER A 16 -7.29 3.50 3.99
CA SER A 16 -8.64 3.79 3.48
C SER A 16 -8.75 5.10 2.70
N SER A 17 -7.85 6.07 2.93
CA SER A 17 -7.90 7.38 2.26
C SER A 17 -6.61 8.17 2.45
N GLY A 18 -6.53 9.33 1.79
CA GLY A 18 -5.46 10.31 2.00
C GLY A 18 -4.07 9.75 1.75
N ILE A 19 -3.13 10.09 2.63
CA ILE A 19 -1.71 9.74 2.49
C ILE A 19 -1.50 8.22 2.48
N GLY A 20 -2.17 7.48 3.36
CA GLY A 20 -2.04 6.02 3.40
C GLY A 20 -2.42 5.36 2.09
N LEU A 21 -3.53 5.81 1.46
CA LEU A 21 -3.95 5.31 0.15
C LEU A 21 -2.95 5.69 -0.96
N ALA A 22 -2.47 6.94 -0.95
CA ALA A 22 -1.49 7.40 -1.94
C ALA A 22 -0.16 6.62 -1.83
N THR A 23 0.32 6.39 -0.61
CA THR A 23 1.51 5.58 -0.35
C THR A 23 1.32 4.13 -0.79
N LEU A 24 0.17 3.51 -0.49
CA LEU A 24 -0.14 2.16 -0.94
C LEU A 24 -0.04 2.04 -2.47
N LYS A 25 -0.65 2.97 -3.21
CA LYS A 25 -0.59 3.01 -4.67
C LYS A 25 0.84 3.16 -5.19
N ALA A 26 1.58 4.12 -4.64
CA ALA A 26 2.96 4.36 -5.05
C ALA A 26 3.87 3.14 -4.82
N LEU A 27 3.69 2.40 -3.73
CA LEU A 27 4.48 1.18 -3.46
C LEU A 27 4.11 0.05 -4.43
N ALA A 28 2.82 -0.12 -4.73
CA ALA A 28 2.35 -1.12 -5.70
C ALA A 28 2.88 -0.83 -7.11
N GLU A 29 2.89 0.43 -7.54
CA GLU A 29 3.47 0.87 -8.81
C GLU A 29 4.98 0.60 -8.92
N LYS A 30 5.69 0.48 -7.78
CA LYS A 30 7.09 0.06 -7.73
C LYS A 30 7.29 -1.45 -7.71
N GLY A 31 6.24 -2.23 -7.99
CA GLY A 31 6.30 -3.68 -8.08
C GLY A 31 6.36 -4.38 -6.72
N MET A 32 5.96 -3.71 -5.64
CA MET A 32 5.81 -4.33 -4.32
C MET A 32 4.48 -5.06 -4.21
N ILE A 33 4.45 -6.08 -3.35
CA ILE A 33 3.22 -6.68 -2.84
C ILE A 33 2.77 -5.79 -1.66
N VAL A 34 1.56 -5.24 -1.71
CA VAL A 34 1.11 -4.28 -0.68
C VAL A 34 -0.15 -4.77 0.01
N VAL A 35 -0.17 -4.70 1.34
CA VAL A 35 -1.33 -5.00 2.18
C VAL A 35 -1.78 -3.72 2.88
N GLY A 36 -3.01 -3.29 2.60
CA GLY A 36 -3.63 -2.14 3.24
C GLY A 36 -4.43 -2.52 4.49
N LEU A 37 -4.30 -1.74 5.56
CA LEU A 37 -5.06 -1.90 6.80
C LEU A 37 -5.80 -0.59 7.13
N ALA A 38 -7.10 -0.70 7.39
CA ALA A 38 -7.88 0.41 7.92
C ALA A 38 -8.99 -0.11 8.86
N ARG A 39 -9.52 0.79 9.69
CA ARG A 39 -10.54 0.45 10.71
C ARG A 39 -11.94 0.31 10.14
N ARG A 40 -12.25 1.09 9.10
CA ARG A 40 -13.56 1.13 8.45
C ARG A 40 -13.56 0.15 7.29
N LYS A 41 -14.31 -0.92 7.47
CA LYS A 41 -14.37 -2.05 6.54
C LYS A 41 -14.97 -1.63 5.19
N GLU A 42 -16.00 -0.80 5.24
CA GLU A 42 -16.71 -0.23 4.10
C GLU A 42 -15.87 0.65 3.17
N LEU A 43 -14.65 1.02 3.56
CA LEU A 43 -13.73 1.80 2.73
C LEU A 43 -12.59 0.98 2.12
N ILE A 44 -12.48 -0.32 2.41
CA ILE A 44 -11.34 -1.16 2.00
C ILE A 44 -11.70 -2.55 1.46
N GLU A 45 -12.96 -2.99 1.59
CA GLU A 45 -13.51 -4.16 0.86
C GLU A 45 -14.25 -3.71 -0.41
#